data_AF-A0A6H1RFL6-F1
#
_entry.id   AF-A0A6H1RFL6-F1
#
_cell.length_a   1.000
_cell.length_b   1.000
_cell.length_c   1.000
_cell.angle_alpha   90.00
_cell.angle_beta   90.00
_cell.angle_gamma   90.00
#
_symmetry.space_group_name_H-M   'P 1'
#
loop_
_entity.id
_entity.type
_entity.pdbx_description
1 polymer ?
#
loop_
_entity_poly.entity_id
_entity_poly.type
_entity_poly.pdbx_seq_one_letter_code
_entity_poly.pdbx_strand_id
1 'polypeptide(L)'
;MDFALSANGADIDVHFQGDFEAPAIAVDTRLKCSRALETFIRRNGNVVYHSAGVKDLEEWAEQDDAVFVATGRGALSGLFELDEARTVYEKPQRELLLLIVRGIQAPKEENVGRIKFCFNPEHGELFYGPQVHFTNTPVYQVLIEARPGGAMDRFAGISDGEQALKVAQSIFADFAGWEADNVSGMRLADPKAWLRGAVRPLVRKPVATLPSGRPVFGIGDVLMVLDPAARQGGNAAAWGIDDLLEGLREPDGPVVRRDWYEDRFEQFWAREGRHFSTFSNMLIEPPNEAIQTLFGASLRSRVVADRLVSTFAHPKVLMSYIDSVESAERFAREAEQSVRL
;
A
#
# COMPACT_ATOMS: atom_id res chain seq x y z
N MET A 1 4.39 2.49 14.63
CA MET A 1 5.22 1.49 13.91
C MET A 1 6.35 1.03 14.81
N ASP A 2 6.73 -0.23 14.68
CA ASP A 2 7.90 -0.84 15.30
C ASP A 2 8.72 -1.49 14.18
N PHE A 3 9.91 -0.93 13.91
CA PHE A 3 10.76 -1.29 12.79
C PHE A 3 11.98 -2.07 13.29
N ALA A 4 12.25 -3.20 12.67
CA ALA A 4 13.44 -4.02 12.90
C ALA A 4 14.07 -4.38 11.55
N LEU A 5 15.39 -4.25 11.44
CA LEU A 5 16.17 -4.77 10.31
C LEU A 5 17.10 -5.87 10.83
N SER A 6 17.13 -7.00 10.12
CA SER A 6 18.02 -8.11 10.43
C SER A 6 18.56 -8.73 9.15
N ALA A 7 19.88 -8.81 9.03
CA ALA A 7 20.54 -9.51 7.92
C ALA A 7 20.48 -11.04 8.08
N ASN A 8 20.63 -11.54 9.30
CA ASN A 8 20.75 -12.98 9.59
C ASN A 8 19.44 -13.64 10.08
N GLY A 9 18.39 -12.86 10.35
CA GLY A 9 17.10 -13.34 10.85
C GLY A 9 17.04 -13.67 12.35
N ALA A 10 18.19 -13.67 13.03
CA ALA A 10 18.33 -14.00 14.45
C ALA A 10 18.57 -12.75 15.32
N ASP A 11 19.47 -11.88 14.89
CA ASP A 11 19.87 -10.66 15.60
C ASP A 11 19.31 -9.42 14.90
N ILE A 12 18.90 -8.42 15.68
CA ILE A 12 18.39 -7.17 15.14
C ILE A 12 19.54 -6.17 15.00
N ASP A 13 19.84 -5.76 13.75
CA ASP A 13 20.89 -4.81 13.41
C ASP A 13 20.44 -3.35 13.65
N VAL A 14 19.17 -3.05 13.32
CA VAL A 14 18.55 -1.73 13.51
C VAL A 14 17.18 -1.93 14.11
N HIS A 15 16.87 -1.25 15.21
CA HIS A 15 15.55 -1.26 15.83
C HIS A 15 15.16 0.13 16.31
N PHE A 16 14.03 0.64 15.82
CA PHE A 16 13.43 1.86 16.36
C PHE A 16 11.91 1.78 16.32
N GLN A 17 11.30 2.59 17.18
CA GLN A 17 9.84 2.74 17.22
C GLN A 17 9.50 4.19 16.92
N GLY A 18 8.46 4.39 16.12
CA GLY A 18 7.93 5.70 15.80
C GLY A 18 6.40 5.69 15.79
N ASP A 19 5.79 6.76 16.25
CA ASP A 19 4.35 6.99 16.22
C ASP A 19 3.95 7.78 14.98
N PHE A 20 2.74 7.49 14.49
CA PHE A 20 2.12 8.31 13.47
C PHE A 20 1.53 9.56 14.13
N GLU A 21 1.60 10.71 13.44
CA GLU A 21 0.92 11.94 13.85
C GLU A 21 -0.60 11.74 14.05
N ALA A 22 -1.22 10.86 13.25
CA ALA A 22 -2.61 10.48 13.37
C ALA A 22 -2.78 8.94 13.34
N PRO A 23 -3.82 8.38 13.97
CA PRO A 23 -4.03 6.94 13.98
C PRO A 23 -4.18 6.34 12.57
N ALA A 24 -3.34 5.35 12.26
CA ALA A 24 -3.50 4.51 11.08
C ALA A 24 -4.37 3.28 11.42
N ILE A 25 -5.34 2.94 10.56
CA ILE A 25 -6.28 1.85 10.80
C ILE A 25 -6.32 0.90 9.61
N ALA A 26 -6.02 -0.38 9.85
CA ALA A 26 -6.30 -1.44 8.90
C ALA A 26 -7.72 -1.99 9.14
N VAL A 27 -8.52 -2.09 8.08
CA VAL A 27 -9.87 -2.66 8.12
C VAL A 27 -9.95 -3.78 7.09
N ASP A 28 -10.55 -4.91 7.45
CA ASP A 28 -10.87 -5.99 6.52
C ASP A 28 -11.65 -5.43 5.33
N THR A 29 -11.14 -5.67 4.11
CA THR A 29 -11.76 -5.15 2.89
C THR A 29 -13.16 -5.71 2.67
N ARG A 30 -13.45 -6.91 3.18
CA ARG A 30 -14.80 -7.51 3.17
C ARG A 30 -15.79 -6.66 3.97
N LEU A 31 -15.33 -6.11 5.11
CA LEU A 31 -16.12 -5.17 5.92
C LEU A 31 -16.18 -3.79 5.27
N LYS A 32 -15.01 -3.23 4.91
CA LYS A 32 -14.89 -1.87 4.36
C LYS A 32 -15.72 -1.69 3.09
N CYS A 33 -15.61 -2.61 2.14
CA CYS A 33 -16.35 -2.52 0.87
C CYS A 33 -17.86 -2.69 1.08
N SER A 34 -18.29 -3.63 1.93
CA SER A 34 -19.72 -3.81 2.26
C SER A 34 -20.32 -2.52 2.84
N ARG A 35 -19.63 -1.91 3.82
CA ARG A 35 -20.08 -0.66 4.45
C ARG A 35 -20.06 0.53 3.50
N ALA A 36 -19.09 0.58 2.57
CA ALA A 36 -19.04 1.61 1.54
C ALA A 36 -20.25 1.52 0.60
N LEU A 37 -20.58 0.32 0.12
CA LEU A 37 -21.75 0.08 -0.75
C LEU A 37 -23.07 0.44 -0.03
N GLU A 38 -23.26 -0.01 1.21
CA GLU A 38 -24.43 0.36 2.03
C GLU A 38 -24.55 1.89 2.21
N THR A 39 -23.42 2.56 2.42
CA THR A 39 -23.40 4.02 2.61
C THR A 39 -23.70 4.75 1.31
N PHE A 40 -23.20 4.25 0.17
CA PHE A 40 -23.51 4.80 -1.14
C PHE A 40 -25.01 4.70 -1.44
N ILE A 41 -25.64 3.54 -1.20
CA ILE A 41 -27.08 3.34 -1.36
C ILE A 41 -27.89 4.29 -0.46
N ARG A 42 -27.52 4.41 0.82
CA ARG A 42 -28.19 5.34 1.77
C ARG A 42 -28.07 6.80 1.36
N ARG A 43 -27.08 7.15 0.52
CA ARG A 43 -26.88 8.51 -0.02
C ARG A 43 -27.47 8.64 -1.43
N ASN A 44 -28.46 7.82 -1.78
CA ASN A 44 -29.15 7.78 -3.08
C ASN A 44 -28.29 7.33 -4.26
N GLY A 45 -27.15 6.68 -4.01
CA GLY A 45 -26.39 5.99 -5.05
C GLY A 45 -27.07 4.70 -5.48
N ASN A 46 -26.94 4.34 -6.76
CA ASN A 46 -27.46 3.08 -7.29
C ASN A 46 -26.33 2.04 -7.39
N VAL A 47 -26.51 0.85 -6.81
CA VAL A 47 -25.55 -0.26 -6.91
C VAL A 47 -26.16 -1.35 -7.78
N VAL A 48 -25.53 -1.60 -8.92
CA VAL A 48 -25.91 -2.68 -9.84
C VAL A 48 -24.91 -3.82 -9.71
N TYR A 49 -25.39 -5.01 -9.33
CA TYR A 49 -24.56 -6.21 -9.28
C TYR A 49 -24.47 -6.85 -10.67
N HIS A 50 -23.45 -6.46 -11.42
CA HIS A 50 -23.23 -6.89 -12.80
C HIS A 50 -21.74 -7.04 -13.09
N SER A 51 -21.37 -8.06 -13.87
CA SER A 51 -20.00 -8.21 -14.37
C SER A 51 -19.83 -7.39 -15.63
N ALA A 52 -19.42 -6.13 -15.48
CA ALA A 52 -19.26 -5.20 -16.59
C ALA A 52 -18.16 -5.62 -17.59
N GLY A 53 -18.43 -5.43 -18.87
CA GLY A 53 -17.50 -5.56 -19.99
C GLY A 53 -17.53 -4.33 -20.91
N VAL A 54 -16.80 -4.40 -22.01
CA VAL A 54 -16.67 -3.28 -22.97
C VAL A 54 -18.02 -2.83 -23.53
N LYS A 55 -18.94 -3.77 -23.78
CA LYS A 55 -20.28 -3.45 -24.28
C LYS A 55 -21.08 -2.58 -23.30
N ASP A 56 -20.95 -2.85 -22.00
CA ASP A 56 -21.62 -2.05 -20.97
C ASP A 56 -21.02 -0.64 -20.92
N LEU A 57 -19.69 -0.53 -21.03
CA LEU A 57 -19.02 0.78 -21.10
C LEU A 57 -19.48 1.61 -22.32
N GLU A 58 -19.70 0.96 -23.48
CA GLU A 58 -20.24 1.63 -24.67
C GLU A 58 -21.64 2.20 -24.44
N GLU A 59 -22.51 1.43 -23.79
CA GLU A 59 -23.85 1.86 -23.46
C GLU A 59 -23.85 3.01 -22.43
N TRP A 60 -23.07 2.88 -21.35
CA TRP A 60 -22.99 3.90 -20.31
C TRP A 60 -22.33 5.18 -20.80
N ALA A 61 -21.28 5.08 -21.63
CA ALA A 61 -20.62 6.27 -22.18
C ALA A 61 -21.52 7.04 -23.19
N GLU A 62 -22.55 6.40 -23.73
CA GLU A 62 -23.57 7.05 -24.54
C GLU A 62 -24.66 7.74 -23.70
N GLN A 63 -25.00 7.16 -22.54
CA GLN A 63 -26.12 7.60 -21.70
C GLN A 63 -25.72 8.58 -20.59
N ASP A 64 -24.49 8.46 -20.08
CA ASP A 64 -23.99 9.19 -18.91
C ASP A 64 -22.97 10.26 -19.30
N ASP A 65 -22.87 11.31 -18.49
CA ASP A 65 -21.91 12.41 -18.70
C ASP A 65 -20.45 11.96 -18.58
N ALA A 66 -20.19 10.94 -17.76
CA ALA A 66 -18.86 10.36 -17.55
C ALA A 66 -18.93 8.94 -16.99
N VAL A 67 -18.04 8.07 -17.49
CA VAL A 67 -17.89 6.70 -16.99
C VAL A 67 -16.49 6.52 -16.40
N PHE A 68 -16.44 6.19 -15.11
CA PHE A 68 -15.18 5.91 -14.40
C PHE A 68 -14.98 4.41 -14.17
N VAL A 69 -13.80 3.90 -14.54
CA VAL A 69 -13.38 2.52 -14.34
C VAL A 69 -12.43 2.46 -13.14
N ALA A 70 -12.74 1.65 -12.12
CA ALA A 70 -11.92 1.56 -10.90
C ALA A 70 -11.16 0.23 -10.73
N THR A 71 -11.40 -0.77 -11.61
CA THR A 71 -10.80 -2.11 -11.45
C THR A 71 -9.36 -2.15 -11.95
N GLY A 72 -8.42 -2.48 -11.07
CA GLY A 72 -7.01 -2.69 -11.43
C GLY A 72 -6.70 -4.05 -12.06
N ARG A 73 -7.69 -4.93 -12.23
CA ARG A 73 -7.54 -6.28 -12.77
C ARG A 73 -8.61 -6.60 -13.80
N GLY A 74 -8.35 -7.64 -14.60
CA GLY A 74 -9.28 -8.15 -15.60
C GLY A 74 -9.30 -7.33 -16.89
N ALA A 75 -10.21 -7.70 -17.80
CA ALA A 75 -10.24 -7.17 -19.18
C ALA A 75 -10.35 -5.65 -19.26
N LEU A 76 -11.13 -5.01 -18.37
CA LEU A 76 -11.33 -3.56 -18.40
C LEU A 76 -10.05 -2.77 -18.07
N SER A 77 -9.17 -3.33 -17.23
CA SER A 77 -7.88 -2.67 -16.94
C SER A 77 -6.94 -2.65 -18.16
N GLY A 78 -7.14 -3.56 -19.12
CA GLY A 78 -6.37 -3.62 -20.36
C GLY A 78 -6.79 -2.58 -21.41
N LEU A 79 -7.86 -1.82 -21.18
CA LEU A 79 -8.28 -0.73 -22.06
C LEU A 79 -7.38 0.51 -21.93
N PHE A 80 -6.76 0.68 -20.75
CA PHE A 80 -5.92 1.82 -20.45
C PHE A 80 -4.47 1.50 -20.86
N GLU A 81 -3.88 2.41 -21.65
CA GLU A 81 -2.52 2.25 -22.15
C GLU A 81 -1.51 2.33 -20.99
N LEU A 82 -0.46 1.50 -21.04
CA LEU A 82 0.64 1.57 -20.08
C LEU A 82 1.42 2.88 -20.28
N ASP A 83 1.67 3.63 -19.20
CA ASP A 83 2.61 4.74 -19.22
C ASP A 83 4.02 4.19 -18.97
N GLU A 84 4.74 3.88 -20.05
CA GLU A 84 6.10 3.32 -19.98
C GLU A 84 7.08 4.27 -19.29
N ALA A 85 6.92 5.58 -19.44
CA ALA A 85 7.81 6.56 -18.83
C ALA A 85 7.69 6.61 -17.28
N ARG A 86 6.52 6.24 -16.75
CA ARG A 86 6.24 6.20 -15.30
C ARG A 86 6.32 4.81 -14.70
N THR A 87 6.36 3.78 -15.53
CA THR A 87 6.41 2.38 -15.11
C THR A 87 7.85 1.90 -15.02
N VAL A 88 8.36 1.74 -13.80
CA VAL A 88 9.76 1.36 -13.54
C VAL A 88 10.02 -0.14 -13.77
N TYR A 89 9.06 -1.00 -13.40
CA TYR A 89 9.27 -2.45 -13.40
C TYR A 89 8.43 -3.18 -14.45
N GLU A 90 9.06 -4.12 -15.14
CA GLU A 90 8.40 -4.97 -16.14
C GLU A 90 7.71 -6.20 -15.53
N LYS A 91 8.07 -6.57 -14.30
CA LYS A 91 7.57 -7.74 -13.57
C LYS A 91 7.36 -7.41 -12.08
N PRO A 92 6.59 -8.23 -11.34
CA PRO A 92 6.53 -8.12 -9.90
C PRO A 92 7.91 -8.21 -9.25
N GLN A 93 8.12 -7.41 -8.19
CA GLN A 93 9.38 -7.36 -7.44
C GLN A 93 9.34 -8.21 -6.16
N ARG A 94 8.14 -8.65 -5.76
CA ARG A 94 7.88 -9.51 -4.61
C ARG A 94 6.87 -10.59 -4.94
N GLU A 95 7.14 -11.78 -4.43
CA GLU A 95 6.11 -12.80 -4.20
C GLU A 95 5.45 -12.47 -2.86
N LEU A 96 4.13 -12.56 -2.80
CA LEU A 96 3.33 -12.06 -1.67
C LEU A 96 2.56 -13.21 -1.03
N LEU A 97 2.61 -13.27 0.29
CA LEU A 97 1.74 -14.11 1.11
C LEU A 97 1.05 -13.24 2.16
N LEU A 98 -0.26 -13.13 2.05
CA LEU A 98 -1.12 -12.39 2.96
C LEU A 98 -1.96 -13.37 3.78
N LEU A 99 -2.01 -13.19 5.09
CA LEU A 99 -2.89 -13.92 6.00
C LEU A 99 -3.64 -12.94 6.92
N ILE A 100 -4.84 -13.32 7.34
CA ILE A 100 -5.53 -12.71 8.47
C ILE A 100 -5.61 -13.79 9.56
N VAL A 101 -4.97 -13.54 10.69
CA VAL A 101 -4.74 -14.55 11.73
C VAL A 101 -5.27 -14.11 13.08
N ARG A 102 -5.53 -15.09 13.94
CA ARG A 102 -5.77 -14.97 15.38
C ARG A 102 -4.60 -15.59 16.12
N GLY A 103 -4.53 -15.38 17.44
CA GLY A 103 -3.59 -16.11 18.30
C GLY A 103 -2.15 -15.58 18.26
N ILE A 104 -1.92 -14.42 17.64
CA ILE A 104 -0.74 -13.61 17.94
C ILE A 104 -0.84 -13.20 19.42
N GLN A 105 0.23 -13.43 20.18
CA GLN A 105 0.29 -13.02 21.58
C GLN A 105 0.10 -11.51 21.66
N ALA A 106 -0.69 -11.06 22.64
CA ALA A 106 -0.89 -9.63 22.83
C ALA A 106 0.48 -8.97 22.97
N PRO A 107 0.80 -7.94 22.17
CA PRO A 107 2.05 -7.22 22.32
C PRO A 107 2.18 -6.73 23.77
N LYS A 108 3.42 -6.56 24.24
CA LYS A 108 3.69 -5.77 25.44
C LYS A 108 2.92 -4.45 25.36
N GLU A 109 2.52 -3.89 26.49
CA GLU A 109 1.64 -2.72 26.56
C GLU A 109 2.13 -1.55 25.67
N GLU A 110 3.44 -1.32 25.64
CA GLU A 110 4.14 -0.34 24.76
C GLU A 110 3.98 -0.55 23.24
N ASN A 111 3.56 -1.75 22.83
CA ASN A 111 3.42 -2.20 21.45
C ASN A 111 1.97 -2.46 21.02
N VAL A 112 1.00 -2.23 21.91
CA VAL A 112 -0.42 -2.37 21.57
C VAL A 112 -0.76 -1.39 20.44
N GLY A 113 -1.42 -1.90 19.40
CA GLY A 113 -1.81 -1.08 18.25
C GLY A 113 -0.70 -0.86 17.20
N ARG A 114 0.55 -1.20 17.48
CA ARG A 114 1.66 -1.00 16.53
C ARG A 114 1.62 -2.02 15.39
N ILE A 115 1.94 -1.54 14.19
CA ILE A 115 2.37 -2.39 13.08
C ILE A 115 3.85 -2.70 13.30
N LYS A 116 4.19 -3.98 13.20
CA LYS A 116 5.54 -4.54 13.23
C LYS A 116 6.04 -4.68 11.80
N PHE A 117 7.24 -4.18 11.55
CA PHE A 117 7.87 -4.20 10.25
C PHE A 117 9.28 -4.76 10.39
N CYS A 118 9.50 -5.99 9.92
CA CYS A 118 10.78 -6.68 9.97
C CYS A 118 11.36 -6.76 8.56
N PHE A 119 12.53 -6.17 8.35
CA PHE A 119 13.18 -6.05 7.06
C PHE A 119 14.41 -6.97 7.00
N ASN A 120 14.48 -7.81 5.97
CA ASN A 120 15.69 -8.53 5.60
C ASN A 120 16.16 -8.04 4.22
N PRO A 121 17.31 -7.35 4.12
CA PRO A 121 17.77 -6.76 2.87
C PRO A 121 17.89 -7.75 1.70
N GLU A 122 18.27 -9.00 1.99
CA GLU A 122 18.57 -10.02 0.99
C GLU A 122 17.34 -10.84 0.57
N HIS A 123 16.37 -11.03 1.47
CA HIS A 123 15.31 -12.01 1.25
C HIS A 123 13.90 -11.43 1.23
N GLY A 124 13.69 -10.22 1.77
CA GLY A 124 12.40 -9.52 1.72
C GLY A 124 11.90 -9.04 3.07
N GLU A 125 10.59 -8.85 3.15
CA GLU A 125 9.95 -8.09 4.22
C GLU A 125 8.81 -8.87 4.91
N LEU A 126 8.67 -8.65 6.22
CA LEU A 126 7.61 -9.20 7.05
C LEU A 126 6.88 -8.06 7.75
N PHE A 127 5.56 -8.01 7.57
CA PHE A 127 4.71 -7.05 8.24
C PHE A 127 3.62 -7.78 9.00
N TYR A 128 3.36 -7.35 10.23
CA TYR A 128 2.11 -7.75 10.86
C TYR A 128 1.58 -6.69 11.82
N GLY A 129 0.27 -6.63 11.96
CA GLY A 129 -0.38 -5.61 12.79
C GLY A 129 -1.87 -5.84 12.96
N PRO A 130 -2.48 -5.18 13.95
CA PRO A 130 -3.89 -5.36 14.24
C PRO A 130 -4.76 -4.85 13.09
N GLN A 131 -5.90 -5.52 12.88
CA GLN A 131 -6.87 -5.16 11.85
C GLN A 131 -8.29 -5.26 12.40
N VAL A 132 -9.15 -4.31 12.02
CA VAL A 132 -10.59 -4.38 12.30
C VAL A 132 -11.23 -5.44 11.41
N HIS A 133 -11.93 -6.40 12.02
CA HIS A 133 -12.53 -7.54 11.34
C HIS A 133 -14.06 -7.57 11.52
N PHE A 134 -14.79 -8.11 10.53
CA PHE A 134 -16.26 -8.14 10.55
C PHE A 134 -16.86 -8.98 11.69
N THR A 135 -16.09 -9.88 12.30
CA THR A 135 -16.53 -10.64 13.49
C THR A 135 -16.30 -9.90 14.81
N ASN A 136 -15.72 -8.70 14.78
CA ASN A 136 -15.38 -7.90 15.97
C ASN A 136 -14.51 -8.66 17.00
N THR A 137 -13.58 -9.46 16.52
CA THR A 137 -12.63 -10.20 17.36
C THR A 137 -11.21 -9.76 17.03
N PRO A 138 -10.26 -9.82 17.98
CA PRO A 138 -8.86 -9.51 17.70
C PRO A 138 -8.32 -10.41 16.58
N VAL A 139 -7.85 -9.76 15.52
CA VAL A 139 -7.11 -10.40 14.43
C VAL A 139 -5.95 -9.51 14.03
N TYR A 140 -4.98 -10.12 13.35
CA TYR A 140 -3.83 -9.46 12.79
C TYR A 140 -3.75 -9.77 11.30
N GLN A 141 -3.39 -8.76 10.52
CA GLN A 141 -2.93 -8.99 9.16
C GLN A 141 -1.45 -9.35 9.22
N VAL A 142 -1.05 -10.41 8.52
CA VAL A 142 0.35 -10.80 8.28
C VAL A 142 0.59 -10.71 6.78
N LEU A 143 1.62 -9.99 6.38
CA LEU A 143 2.05 -9.88 4.99
C LEU A 143 3.54 -10.22 4.92
N ILE A 144 3.87 -11.19 4.07
CA ILE A 144 5.24 -11.56 3.74
C ILE A 144 5.47 -11.19 2.29
N GLU A 145 6.53 -10.43 2.05
CA GLU A 145 6.93 -9.96 0.73
C GLU A 145 8.32 -10.53 0.44
N ALA A 146 8.35 -11.68 -0.23
CA ALA A 146 9.59 -12.38 -0.51
C ALA A 146 10.20 -11.87 -1.82
N ARG A 147 11.52 -11.65 -1.84
CA ARG A 147 12.24 -11.44 -3.11
C ARG A 147 12.13 -12.71 -3.97
N PRO A 148 11.72 -12.63 -5.23
CA PRO A 148 11.57 -13.79 -6.10
C PRO A 148 12.85 -14.64 -6.16
N GLY A 149 12.74 -15.94 -5.88
CA GLY A 149 13.86 -16.88 -5.82
C GLY A 149 14.76 -16.77 -4.57
N GLY A 150 14.46 -15.85 -3.65
CA GLY A 150 15.16 -15.71 -2.37
C GLY A 150 14.71 -16.74 -1.33
N ALA A 151 15.38 -16.78 -0.18
CA ALA A 151 15.13 -17.80 0.85
C ALA A 151 13.77 -17.65 1.57
N MET A 152 13.12 -16.49 1.49
CA MET A 152 11.73 -16.29 1.93
C MET A 152 10.69 -16.76 0.89
N ASP A 153 11.06 -16.89 -0.40
CA ASP A 153 10.13 -17.26 -1.47
C ASP A 153 9.83 -18.76 -1.43
N ARG A 154 8.89 -19.11 -0.55
CA ARG A 154 8.46 -20.49 -0.26
C ARG A 154 7.01 -20.71 -0.66
N PHE A 155 6.46 -19.86 -1.55
CA PHE A 155 5.01 -19.80 -1.79
C PHE A 155 4.53 -20.71 -2.91
N ALA A 156 5.47 -21.25 -3.70
CA ALA A 156 5.18 -22.22 -4.73
C ALA A 156 4.48 -23.46 -4.15
N GLY A 157 3.41 -23.91 -4.80
CA GLY A 157 2.67 -25.09 -4.39
C GLY A 157 1.68 -24.91 -3.23
N ILE A 158 1.66 -23.75 -2.55
CA ILE A 158 0.63 -23.46 -1.54
C ILE A 158 -0.75 -23.48 -2.21
N SER A 159 -1.60 -24.38 -1.72
CA SER A 159 -2.93 -24.66 -2.29
C SER A 159 -4.07 -24.46 -1.28
N ASP A 160 -3.74 -24.38 0.01
CA ASP A 160 -4.67 -24.13 1.08
C ASP A 160 -4.07 -23.22 2.16
N GLY A 161 -4.96 -22.75 3.04
CA GLY A 161 -4.59 -21.80 4.08
C GLY A 161 -3.73 -22.39 5.21
N GLU A 162 -3.81 -23.69 5.48
CA GLU A 162 -3.00 -24.34 6.52
C GLU A 162 -1.55 -24.49 6.05
N GLN A 163 -1.35 -24.77 4.75
CA GLN A 163 -0.03 -24.70 4.10
C GLN A 163 0.53 -23.27 4.17
N ALA A 164 -0.28 -22.27 3.83
CA ALA A 164 0.10 -20.85 3.94
C ALA A 164 0.56 -20.48 5.36
N LEU A 165 -0.21 -20.90 6.37
CA LEU A 165 0.09 -20.65 7.77
C LEU A 165 1.42 -21.28 8.20
N LYS A 166 1.66 -22.55 7.86
CA LYS A 166 2.91 -23.25 8.16
C LYS A 166 4.12 -22.59 7.50
N VAL A 167 3.97 -22.20 6.23
CA VAL A 167 5.03 -21.49 5.51
C VAL A 167 5.33 -20.16 6.19
N ALA A 168 4.30 -19.37 6.53
CA ALA A 168 4.47 -18.11 7.24
C ALA A 168 5.20 -18.30 8.58
N GLN A 169 4.80 -19.27 9.40
CA GLN A 169 5.47 -19.58 10.67
C GLN A 169 6.94 -19.96 10.48
N SER A 170 7.26 -20.75 9.45
CA SER A 170 8.66 -21.09 9.15
C SER A 170 9.51 -19.88 8.76
N ILE A 171 8.92 -18.93 8.03
CA ILE A 171 9.61 -17.71 7.60
C ILE A 171 9.84 -16.80 8.81
N PHE A 172 8.87 -16.66 9.72
CA PHE A 172 9.09 -15.94 10.97
C PHE A 172 10.22 -16.56 11.79
N ALA A 173 10.27 -17.89 11.92
CA ALA A 173 11.33 -18.56 12.66
C ALA A 173 12.73 -18.27 12.08
N ASP A 174 12.85 -18.25 10.75
CA ASP A 174 14.14 -18.09 10.07
C ASP A 174 14.58 -16.63 9.89
N PHE A 175 13.64 -15.68 9.77
CA PHE A 175 13.94 -14.29 9.39
C PHE A 175 13.47 -13.23 10.38
N ALA A 176 12.68 -13.61 11.38
CA ALA A 176 12.24 -12.75 12.46
C ALA A 176 12.16 -13.57 13.76
N GLY A 177 13.24 -14.30 14.09
CA GLY A 177 13.24 -15.28 15.18
C GLY A 177 12.87 -14.68 16.54
N TRP A 178 13.14 -13.39 16.76
CA TRP A 178 12.74 -12.65 17.97
C TRP A 178 11.21 -12.45 18.09
N GLU A 179 10.47 -12.60 17.00
CA GLU A 179 8.99 -12.56 16.97
C GLU A 179 8.37 -13.96 17.04
N ALA A 180 9.17 -15.04 17.00
CA ALA A 180 8.67 -16.42 16.91
C ALA A 180 7.68 -16.77 18.04
N ASP A 181 7.98 -16.36 19.28
CA ASP A 181 7.09 -16.57 20.42
C ASP A 181 5.76 -15.84 20.25
N ASN A 182 5.78 -14.60 19.74
CA ASN A 182 4.59 -13.78 19.50
C ASN A 182 3.67 -14.41 18.46
N VAL A 183 4.24 -15.07 17.44
CA VAL A 183 3.49 -15.63 16.32
C VAL A 183 3.26 -17.15 16.41
N SER A 184 3.77 -17.80 17.45
CA SER A 184 3.67 -19.25 17.67
C SER A 184 2.22 -19.77 17.70
N GLY A 185 1.29 -18.96 18.21
CA GLY A 185 -0.13 -19.29 18.31
C GLY A 185 -0.97 -18.92 17.08
N MET A 186 -0.35 -18.47 15.99
CA MET A 186 -1.07 -18.05 14.78
C MET A 186 -2.00 -19.16 14.26
N ARG A 187 -3.23 -18.77 13.97
CA ARG A 187 -4.24 -19.59 13.28
C ARG A 187 -5.05 -18.69 12.35
N LEU A 188 -5.51 -19.20 11.21
CA LEU A 188 -6.32 -18.40 10.30
C LEU A 188 -7.61 -17.88 10.97
N ALA A 189 -8.01 -16.67 10.61
CA ALA A 189 -9.24 -16.06 11.11
C ALA A 189 -10.50 -16.77 10.59
N ASP A 190 -10.43 -17.28 9.35
CA ASP A 190 -11.43 -18.10 8.65
C ASP A 190 -10.78 -18.84 7.45
N PRO A 191 -11.45 -19.80 6.79
CA PRO A 191 -10.84 -20.60 5.70
C PRO A 191 -10.40 -19.79 4.46
N LYS A 192 -10.90 -18.56 4.27
CA LYS A 192 -10.55 -17.66 3.16
C LYS A 192 -9.60 -16.54 3.59
N ALA A 193 -9.11 -16.57 4.83
CA ALA A 193 -8.25 -15.56 5.43
C ALA A 193 -6.79 -15.64 4.94
N TRP A 194 -6.58 -15.97 3.66
CA TRP A 194 -5.25 -16.05 3.07
C TRP A 194 -5.30 -15.73 1.57
N LEU A 195 -4.21 -15.19 1.04
CA LEU A 195 -4.01 -14.90 -0.37
C LEU A 195 -2.52 -15.04 -0.68
N ARG A 196 -2.20 -15.62 -1.84
CA ARG A 196 -0.87 -15.53 -2.42
C ARG A 196 -0.94 -14.91 -3.81
N GLY A 197 0.15 -14.27 -4.23
CA GLY A 197 0.26 -13.73 -5.58
C GLY A 197 1.44 -12.80 -5.71
N ALA A 198 1.47 -12.03 -6.77
CA ALA A 198 2.50 -11.04 -7.03
C ALA A 198 1.85 -9.82 -7.67
N VAL A 199 2.42 -8.65 -7.46
CA VAL A 199 1.91 -7.38 -8.00
C VAL A 199 3.02 -6.73 -8.80
N ARG A 200 2.75 -6.41 -10.07
CA ARG A 200 3.62 -5.57 -10.89
C ARG A 200 3.23 -4.11 -10.67
N PRO A 201 4.12 -3.27 -10.10
CA PRO A 201 3.87 -1.84 -10.02
C PRO A 201 3.82 -1.24 -11.42
N LEU A 202 2.82 -0.41 -11.70
CA LEU A 202 2.66 0.24 -13.00
C LEU A 202 1.80 1.49 -12.91
N VAL A 203 1.92 2.33 -13.94
CA VAL A 203 1.07 3.49 -14.16
C VAL A 203 0.48 3.40 -15.56
N ARG A 204 -0.80 3.76 -15.72
CA ARG A 204 -1.50 3.80 -17.00
C ARG A 204 -1.93 5.22 -17.34
N LYS A 205 -2.17 5.46 -18.63
CA LYS A 205 -2.81 6.69 -19.11
C LYS A 205 -4.22 6.81 -18.50
N PRO A 206 -4.66 8.03 -18.14
CA PRO A 206 -5.89 8.23 -17.36
C PRO A 206 -7.18 8.03 -18.16
N VAL A 207 -7.10 8.03 -19.50
CA VAL A 207 -8.24 7.93 -20.40
C VAL A 207 -8.04 6.77 -21.37
N ALA A 208 -9.07 5.93 -21.53
CA ALA A 208 -9.13 4.92 -22.57
C ALA A 208 -10.17 5.30 -23.64
N THR A 209 -9.97 4.84 -24.86
CA THR A 209 -10.89 5.05 -25.99
C THR A 209 -11.67 3.76 -26.26
N LEU A 210 -12.99 3.84 -26.22
CA LEU A 210 -13.86 2.72 -26.61
C LEU A 210 -13.89 2.55 -28.15
N PRO A 211 -14.31 1.39 -28.67
CA PRO A 211 -14.51 1.18 -30.11
C PRO A 211 -15.34 2.26 -30.83
N SER A 212 -16.33 2.87 -30.17
CA SER A 212 -17.12 3.99 -30.70
C SER A 212 -16.35 5.33 -30.80
N GLY A 213 -15.17 5.43 -30.20
CA GLY A 213 -14.40 6.66 -30.04
C GLY A 213 -14.71 7.44 -28.76
N ARG A 214 -15.72 7.03 -27.97
CA ARG A 214 -16.05 7.67 -26.70
C ARG A 214 -14.97 7.43 -25.64
N PRO A 215 -14.65 8.43 -24.81
CA PRO A 215 -13.67 8.26 -23.73
C PRO A 215 -14.31 7.59 -22.50
N VAL A 216 -13.50 6.81 -21.79
CA VAL A 216 -13.77 6.39 -20.40
C VAL A 216 -12.57 6.73 -19.52
N PHE A 217 -12.81 7.02 -18.25
CA PHE A 217 -11.83 7.61 -17.34
C PHE A 217 -11.43 6.59 -16.27
N GLY A 218 -10.16 6.45 -15.95
CA GLY A 218 -9.72 5.51 -14.93
C GLY A 218 -9.62 6.15 -13.55
N ILE A 219 -9.85 5.41 -12.47
CA ILE A 219 -9.59 5.84 -11.08
C ILE A 219 -8.95 4.71 -10.26
N GLY A 220 -8.12 5.07 -9.27
CA GLY A 220 -7.51 4.09 -8.36
C GLY A 220 -6.63 3.06 -9.07
N ASP A 221 -6.78 1.78 -8.73
CA ASP A 221 -5.89 0.70 -9.17
C ASP A 221 -5.89 0.46 -10.70
N VAL A 222 -6.87 0.99 -11.45
CA VAL A 222 -6.78 0.93 -12.92
C VAL A 222 -5.67 1.84 -13.45
N LEU A 223 -5.41 2.97 -12.78
CA LEU A 223 -4.41 3.93 -13.22
C LEU A 223 -3.06 3.72 -12.56
N MET A 224 -3.05 3.35 -11.29
CA MET A 224 -1.82 3.32 -10.50
C MET A 224 -1.82 2.11 -9.59
N VAL A 225 -0.96 1.15 -9.91
CA VAL A 225 -0.73 -0.05 -9.12
C VAL A 225 0.63 0.09 -8.44
N LEU A 226 0.63 -0.03 -7.12
CA LEU A 226 1.84 0.08 -6.30
C LEU A 226 2.24 -1.28 -5.74
N ASP A 227 3.54 -1.44 -5.49
CA ASP A 227 4.01 -2.53 -4.65
C ASP A 227 3.44 -2.37 -3.21
N PRO A 228 2.98 -3.44 -2.56
CA PRO A 228 2.37 -3.34 -1.25
C PRO A 228 3.36 -3.06 -0.10
N ALA A 229 4.69 -3.10 -0.31
CA ALA A 229 5.70 -2.87 0.73
C ALA A 229 5.46 -1.58 1.53
N ALA A 230 5.09 -0.50 0.84
CA ALA A 230 4.81 0.79 1.49
C ALA A 230 3.36 0.94 1.97
N ARG A 231 2.49 -0.02 1.64
CA ARG A 231 1.04 -0.05 1.89
C ARG A 231 0.29 1.18 1.37
N GLN A 232 0.72 1.72 0.23
CA GLN A 232 0.24 3.01 -0.28
C GLN A 232 -0.94 2.95 -1.24
N GLY A 233 -1.30 1.79 -1.81
CA GLY A 233 -2.34 1.71 -2.85
C GLY A 233 -3.66 2.38 -2.46
N GLY A 234 -4.16 2.08 -1.26
CA GLY A 234 -5.39 2.70 -0.75
C GLY A 234 -5.27 4.21 -0.48
N ASN A 235 -4.09 4.68 -0.05
CA ASN A 235 -3.84 6.11 0.18
C ASN A 235 -3.75 6.86 -1.15
N ALA A 236 -2.96 6.35 -2.11
CA ALA A 236 -2.81 6.93 -3.43
C ALA A 236 -4.16 7.02 -4.16
N ALA A 237 -5.00 5.97 -4.07
CA ALA A 237 -6.36 5.99 -4.59
C ALA A 237 -7.22 7.07 -3.91
N ALA A 238 -7.18 7.19 -2.57
CA ALA A 238 -7.95 8.20 -1.85
C ALA A 238 -7.53 9.62 -2.22
N TRP A 239 -6.23 9.91 -2.31
CA TRP A 239 -5.70 11.20 -2.74
C TRP A 239 -6.07 11.52 -4.19
N GLY A 240 -6.02 10.54 -5.10
CA GLY A 240 -6.45 10.73 -6.49
C GLY A 240 -7.95 11.03 -6.61
N ILE A 241 -8.79 10.41 -5.76
CA ILE A 241 -10.22 10.73 -5.71
C ILE A 241 -10.47 12.11 -5.11
N ASP A 242 -9.73 12.51 -4.07
CA ASP A 242 -9.87 13.84 -3.47
C ASP A 242 -9.51 14.95 -4.49
N ASP A 243 -8.41 14.78 -5.22
CA ASP A 243 -7.99 15.67 -6.31
C ASP A 243 -9.03 15.78 -7.44
N LEU A 244 -9.63 14.64 -7.84
CA LEU A 244 -10.73 14.61 -8.79
C LEU A 244 -11.95 15.38 -8.27
N LEU A 245 -12.34 15.15 -7.02
CA LEU A 245 -13.48 15.82 -6.40
C LEU A 245 -13.26 17.32 -6.21
N GLU A 246 -12.03 17.76 -5.95
CA GLU A 246 -11.64 19.18 -5.94
C GLU A 246 -11.94 19.80 -7.31
N GLY A 247 -11.49 19.16 -8.39
CA GLY A 247 -11.72 19.65 -9.76
C GLY A 247 -13.18 19.68 -10.18
N LEU A 248 -13.96 18.65 -9.83
CA LEU A 248 -15.39 18.60 -10.14
C LEU A 248 -16.22 19.67 -9.41
N ARG A 249 -15.67 20.30 -8.36
CA ARG A 249 -16.34 21.36 -7.57
C ARG A 249 -15.98 22.77 -8.01
N GLU A 250 -15.10 22.94 -9.00
CA GLU A 250 -14.73 24.26 -9.51
C GLU A 250 -15.96 25.01 -10.05
N PRO A 251 -16.04 26.36 -9.90
CA PRO A 251 -17.12 27.16 -10.46
C PRO A 251 -17.24 26.92 -11.98
N ASP A 252 -18.46 26.77 -12.49
CA ASP A 252 -18.76 26.29 -13.85
C ASP A 252 -18.30 24.85 -14.13
N GLY A 253 -18.39 24.00 -13.10
CA GLY A 253 -18.03 22.58 -13.03
C GLY A 253 -17.71 21.92 -14.38
N PRO A 254 -16.47 21.44 -14.58
CA PRO A 254 -16.03 21.02 -15.89
C PRO A 254 -16.88 19.85 -16.39
N VAL A 255 -17.32 19.93 -17.65
CA VAL A 255 -17.76 18.73 -18.36
C VAL A 255 -16.56 17.79 -18.43
N VAL A 256 -16.67 16.61 -17.84
CA VAL A 256 -15.59 15.63 -17.83
C VAL A 256 -15.30 15.22 -19.27
N ARG A 257 -14.17 15.70 -19.78
CA ARG A 257 -13.67 15.44 -21.14
C ARG A 257 -12.25 14.94 -21.05
N ARG A 258 -11.78 14.31 -22.13
CA ARG A 258 -10.42 13.77 -22.26
C ARG A 258 -9.37 14.76 -21.76
N ASP A 259 -9.25 15.91 -22.43
CA ASP A 259 -8.16 16.86 -22.19
C ASP A 259 -8.15 17.36 -20.73
N TRP A 260 -9.35 17.66 -20.20
CA TRP A 260 -9.48 18.07 -18.79
C TRP A 260 -9.04 16.97 -17.83
N TYR A 261 -9.42 15.72 -18.06
CA TYR A 261 -9.07 14.63 -17.16
C TYR A 261 -7.60 14.22 -17.27
N GLU A 262 -7.03 14.30 -18.48
CA GLU A 262 -5.59 14.13 -18.70
C GLU A 262 -4.80 15.22 -17.95
N ASP A 263 -5.16 16.49 -18.09
CA ASP A 263 -4.55 17.60 -17.36
C ASP A 263 -4.69 17.46 -15.84
N ARG A 264 -5.87 17.04 -15.36
CA ARG A 264 -6.11 16.78 -13.94
C ARG A 264 -5.21 15.67 -13.40
N PHE A 265 -5.10 14.57 -14.13
CA PHE A 265 -4.23 13.46 -13.72
C PHE A 265 -2.75 13.87 -13.70
N GLU A 266 -2.31 14.72 -14.64
CA GLU A 266 -0.95 15.28 -14.61
C GLU A 266 -0.70 16.15 -13.38
N GLN A 267 -1.67 16.98 -12.99
CA GLN A 267 -1.60 17.77 -11.76
C GLN A 267 -1.54 16.88 -10.52
N PHE A 268 -2.41 15.87 -10.42
CA PHE A 268 -2.36 14.88 -9.34
C PHE A 268 -1.00 14.18 -9.28
N TRP A 269 -0.52 13.68 -10.42
CA TRP A 269 0.76 12.98 -10.51
C TRP A 269 1.92 13.87 -10.06
N ALA A 270 1.93 15.13 -10.48
CA ALA A 270 2.94 16.10 -10.11
C ALA A 270 2.80 16.61 -8.67
N ARG A 271 1.61 16.59 -8.07
CA ARG A 271 1.40 17.06 -6.71
C ARG A 271 1.73 15.96 -5.69
N GLU A 272 1.19 14.76 -5.93
CA GLU A 272 1.19 13.64 -4.99
C GLU A 272 1.55 12.29 -5.64
N GLY A 273 0.96 11.94 -6.79
CA GLY A 273 1.02 10.59 -7.37
C GLY A 273 2.44 10.04 -7.53
N ARG A 274 3.36 10.81 -8.10
CA ARG A 274 4.76 10.37 -8.26
C ARG A 274 5.41 10.00 -6.93
N HIS A 275 5.06 10.68 -5.83
CA HIS A 275 5.68 10.46 -4.53
C HIS A 275 5.23 9.14 -3.90
N PHE A 276 3.98 8.72 -4.10
CA PHE A 276 3.53 7.38 -3.71
C PHE A 276 4.27 6.29 -4.49
N SER A 277 4.47 6.49 -5.80
CA SER A 277 5.22 5.56 -6.65
C SER A 277 6.68 5.45 -6.22
N THR A 278 7.39 6.57 -6.14
CA THR A 278 8.81 6.62 -5.76
C THR A 278 9.04 6.07 -4.35
N PHE A 279 8.18 6.41 -3.38
CA PHE A 279 8.30 5.89 -2.02
C PHE A 279 8.07 4.37 -1.94
N SER A 280 7.11 3.85 -2.72
CA SER A 280 6.87 2.40 -2.78
C SER A 280 8.06 1.65 -3.40
N ASN A 281 8.61 2.19 -4.49
CA ASN A 281 9.80 1.61 -5.14
C ASN A 281 11.04 1.70 -4.24
N MET A 282 11.21 2.80 -3.50
CA MET A 282 12.32 2.97 -2.57
C MET A 282 12.33 1.88 -1.48
N LEU A 283 11.16 1.47 -0.97
CA LEU A 283 11.07 0.49 0.12
C LEU A 283 11.39 -0.96 -0.30
N ILE A 284 11.35 -1.28 -1.59
CA ILE A 284 11.71 -2.60 -2.10
C ILE A 284 13.16 -2.70 -2.58
N GLU A 285 13.85 -1.57 -2.67
CA GLU A 285 15.29 -1.50 -2.95
C GLU A 285 16.11 -1.53 -1.65
N PRO A 286 17.38 -1.96 -1.69
CA PRO A 286 18.26 -1.83 -0.54
C PRO A 286 18.34 -0.37 -0.05
N PRO A 287 18.37 -0.11 1.28
CA PRO A 287 18.49 1.24 1.82
C PRO A 287 19.73 1.96 1.29
N ASN A 288 19.56 3.10 0.63
CA ASN A 288 20.67 3.95 0.22
C ASN A 288 21.31 4.68 1.42
N GLU A 289 22.43 5.38 1.20
CA GLU A 289 23.14 6.08 2.29
C GLU A 289 22.25 7.09 3.05
N ALA A 290 21.39 7.83 2.35
CA ALA A 290 20.47 8.78 2.98
C ALA A 290 19.47 8.09 3.93
N ILE A 291 18.89 6.95 3.51
CA ILE A 291 18.00 6.15 4.37
C ILE A 291 18.76 5.54 5.55
N GLN A 292 19.99 5.05 5.33
CA GLN A 292 20.84 4.55 6.40
C GLN A 292 21.17 5.65 7.44
N THR A 293 21.40 6.89 6.98
CA THR A 293 21.55 8.06 7.87
C THR A 293 20.31 8.29 8.71
N LEU A 294 19.11 8.21 8.11
CA LEU A 294 17.84 8.37 8.85
C LEU A 294 17.58 7.23 9.84
N PHE A 295 17.95 5.99 9.50
CA PHE A 295 17.91 4.87 10.44
C PHE A 295 18.84 5.14 11.63
N GLY A 296 20.08 5.53 11.37
CA GLY A 296 21.04 5.89 12.41
C GLY A 296 20.53 7.03 13.32
N ALA A 297 19.91 8.05 12.75
CA ALA A 297 19.31 9.14 13.52
C ALA A 297 18.10 8.67 14.36
N SER A 298 17.24 7.83 13.79
CA SER A 298 16.05 7.26 14.46
C SER A 298 16.41 6.35 15.64
N LEU A 299 17.55 5.65 15.58
CA LEU A 299 18.10 4.88 16.71
C LEU A 299 18.43 5.75 17.93
N ARG A 300 18.79 7.03 17.71
CA ARG A 300 19.24 7.95 18.76
C ARG A 300 18.17 8.94 19.20
N SER A 301 17.13 9.13 18.40
CA SER A 301 16.15 10.21 18.59
C SER A 301 14.75 9.74 18.23
N ARG A 302 13.90 9.61 19.26
CA ARG A 302 12.51 9.20 19.11
C ARG A 302 11.71 10.16 18.22
N VAL A 303 11.98 11.46 18.34
CA VAL A 303 11.33 12.50 17.53
C VAL A 303 11.64 12.33 16.04
N VAL A 304 12.88 11.94 15.71
CA VAL A 304 13.26 11.64 14.32
C VAL A 304 12.53 10.38 13.82
N ALA A 305 12.44 9.34 14.66
CA ALA A 305 11.70 8.12 14.33
C ALA A 305 10.20 8.38 14.09
N ASP A 306 9.56 9.20 14.94
CA ASP A 306 8.15 9.59 14.80
C ASP A 306 7.93 10.38 13.50
N ARG A 307 8.81 11.35 13.20
CA ARG A 307 8.73 12.12 11.93
C ARG A 307 8.91 11.21 10.73
N LEU A 308 9.87 10.28 10.77
CA LEU A 308 10.12 9.33 9.69
C LEU A 308 8.90 8.44 9.44
N VAL A 309 8.33 7.85 10.49
CA VAL A 309 7.12 7.01 10.40
C VAL A 309 5.93 7.82 9.87
N SER A 310 5.79 9.08 10.26
CA SER A 310 4.70 9.94 9.80
C SER A 310 4.77 10.26 8.30
N THR A 311 5.95 10.14 7.67
CA THR A 311 6.08 10.30 6.21
C THR A 311 5.34 9.23 5.40
N PHE A 312 4.95 8.09 5.98
CA PHE A 312 4.08 7.12 5.31
C PHE A 312 2.69 7.70 4.94
N ALA A 313 2.21 8.70 5.69
CA ALA A 313 0.98 9.41 5.35
C ALA A 313 1.20 10.49 4.27
N HIS A 314 2.42 11.03 4.21
CA HIS A 314 2.81 12.10 3.29
C HIS A 314 4.17 11.80 2.63
N PRO A 315 4.22 10.85 1.67
CA PRO A 315 5.50 10.40 1.11
C PRO A 315 6.34 11.51 0.51
N LYS A 316 5.68 12.54 -0.04
CA LYS A 316 6.31 13.76 -0.56
C LYS A 316 7.29 14.41 0.42
N VAL A 317 6.98 14.38 1.72
CA VAL A 317 7.87 14.93 2.76
C VAL A 317 9.18 14.18 2.76
N LEU A 318 9.18 12.84 2.81
CA LEU A 318 10.44 12.10 2.80
C LEU A 318 11.20 12.29 1.49
N MET A 319 10.49 12.31 0.35
CA MET A 319 11.12 12.43 -0.97
C MET A 319 11.95 13.70 -1.16
N SER A 320 11.74 14.75 -0.35
CA SER A 320 12.58 15.97 -0.38
C SER A 320 13.85 15.92 0.49
N TYR A 321 14.12 14.81 1.20
CA TYR A 321 15.26 14.67 2.11
C TYR A 321 16.08 13.39 1.92
N ILE A 322 15.97 12.74 0.76
CA ILE A 322 16.64 11.45 0.51
C ILE A 322 17.54 11.47 -0.74
N ASP A 323 17.81 12.64 -1.29
CA ASP A 323 18.70 12.83 -2.44
C ASP A 323 20.19 12.74 -2.06
N SER A 324 20.52 12.90 -0.78
CA SER A 324 21.89 12.97 -0.26
C SER A 324 21.91 12.72 1.25
N VAL A 325 23.09 12.38 1.77
CA VAL A 325 23.32 12.30 3.22
C VAL A 325 23.03 13.64 3.91
N GLU A 326 23.44 14.76 3.29
CA GLU A 326 23.23 16.10 3.87
C GLU A 326 21.75 16.45 4.02
N SER A 327 20.90 16.07 3.06
CA SER A 327 19.46 16.29 3.17
C SER A 327 18.81 15.37 4.21
N ALA A 328 19.24 14.12 4.33
CA ALA A 328 18.81 13.22 5.39
C ALA A 328 19.18 13.76 6.80
N GLU A 329 20.39 14.29 6.96
CA GLU A 329 20.78 14.93 8.23
C GLU A 329 19.96 16.19 8.51
N ARG A 330 19.61 16.97 7.47
CA ARG A 330 18.72 18.13 7.60
C ARG A 330 17.34 17.72 8.11
N PHE A 331 16.78 16.62 7.59
CA PHE A 331 15.52 16.06 8.09
C PHE A 331 15.60 15.77 9.60
N ALA A 332 16.67 15.11 10.04
CA ALA A 332 16.86 14.79 11.45
C ALA A 332 16.97 16.06 12.32
N ARG A 333 17.79 17.04 11.90
CA ARG A 333 17.97 18.31 12.62
C ARG A 333 16.67 19.10 12.76
N GLU A 334 15.91 19.22 11.68
CA GLU A 334 14.63 19.93 11.69
C GLU A 334 13.60 19.24 12.59
N ALA A 335 13.59 17.90 12.63
CA ALA A 335 12.70 17.15 13.53
C ALA A 335 12.99 17.52 14.99
N GLU A 336 14.26 17.52 15.37
CA GLU A 336 14.69 17.85 16.73
C GLU A 336 14.47 19.32 17.10
N GLN A 337 14.52 20.22 16.13
CA GLN A 337 14.22 21.65 16.34
C GLN A 337 12.74 21.91 16.57
N SER A 338 11.86 21.17 15.89
CA SER A 338 10.40 21.35 16.01
C SER A 338 9.85 21.09 17.42
N VAL A 339 10.57 20.30 18.23
CA VAL A 339 10.21 19.99 19.63
C VAL A 339 10.76 21.02 20.63
N ARG A 340 11.70 21.87 20.21
CA ARG A 340 12.31 22.91 21.07
C ARG A 340 11.54 24.23 21.07
N LEU A 341 10.53 24.37 20.22
CA LEU A 341 9.66 25.54 20.09
C LEU A 341 8.29 25.26 20.73
#